data_AF-M0DTP2-F1
#
_entry.id   AF-M0DTP2-F1
#
_cell.length_a   1.000
_cell.length_b   1.000
_cell.length_c   1.000
_cell.angle_alpha   90.00
_cell.angle_beta   90.00
_cell.angle_gamma   90.00
#
_symmetry.space_group_name_H-M   'P 1'
#
loop_
_entity.id
_entity.type
_entity.pdbx_description
1 polymer ?
#
loop_
_entity_poly.entity_id
_entity_poly.type
_entity_poly.pdbx_seq_one_letter_code
_entity_poly.pdbx_strand_id
1 'polypeptide(L)'
;MVPVDIRTLLLGADRKRARQWSIGAGILFVASLLYFAVVRIADFRLLDAVLWWQGYAVLLTVFVAVQAYSNGGIGVSWLLVFAAVAGVILNYGGIALTMGKPGLPWLIGYAIVGSVVAAAILGTLGFGIGTAVRRITR
;
A
#
# COMPACT_ATOMS: atom_id res chain seq x y z
N MET A 1 26.28 16.61 -11.80
CA MET A 1 25.19 16.00 -11.00
C MET A 1 24.04 17.00 -10.98
N VAL A 2 22.94 16.72 -11.67
CA VAL A 2 21.76 17.62 -11.69
C VAL A 2 21.12 17.56 -10.30
N PRO A 3 20.83 18.69 -9.62
CA PRO A 3 20.18 18.67 -8.32
C PRO A 3 18.81 18.02 -8.50
N VAL A 4 18.65 16.81 -7.99
CA VAL A 4 17.36 16.14 -7.95
C VAL A 4 16.57 16.84 -6.87
N ASP A 5 15.69 17.73 -7.30
CA ASP A 5 14.87 18.53 -6.41
C ASP A 5 14.00 17.58 -5.55
N ILE A 6 14.25 17.58 -4.24
CA ILE A 6 13.68 16.66 -3.24
C ILE A 6 12.14 16.68 -3.32
N ARG A 7 11.58 17.83 -3.66
CA ARG A 7 10.14 18.02 -3.84
C ARG A 7 9.57 17.15 -4.97
N THR A 8 10.33 16.98 -6.04
CA THR A 8 9.96 16.20 -7.22
C THR A 8 10.04 14.71 -6.95
N LEU A 9 10.99 14.28 -6.12
CA LEU A 9 11.06 12.91 -5.60
C LEU A 9 9.90 12.58 -4.65
N LEU A 10 9.54 13.52 -3.77
CA LEU A 10 8.49 13.32 -2.76
C LEU A 10 7.08 13.39 -3.34
N LEU A 11 6.79 14.41 -4.16
CA LEU A 11 5.44 14.69 -4.67
C LEU A 11 5.21 14.20 -6.10
N GLY A 12 6.27 13.80 -6.81
CA GLY A 12 6.20 13.47 -8.22
C GLY A 12 6.35 14.70 -9.12
N ALA A 13 6.71 14.47 -10.38
CA ALA A 13 6.98 15.54 -11.35
C ALA A 13 5.71 16.30 -11.77
N ASP A 14 4.52 15.73 -11.56
CA ASP A 14 3.25 16.30 -11.98
C ASP A 14 2.24 16.32 -10.82
N ARG A 15 1.92 17.53 -10.34
CA ARG A 15 1.00 17.75 -9.22
C ARG A 15 -0.42 17.25 -9.51
N LYS A 16 -0.86 17.25 -10.77
CA LYS A 16 -2.21 16.80 -11.16
C LYS A 16 -2.31 15.28 -11.05
N ARG A 17 -1.31 14.56 -11.53
CA ARG A 17 -1.20 13.10 -11.40
C ARG A 17 -1.03 12.68 -9.94
N ALA A 18 -0.22 13.40 -9.15
CA ALA A 18 -0.08 13.14 -7.72
C ALA A 18 -1.41 13.24 -6.97
N ARG A 19 -2.23 14.25 -7.28
CA ARG A 19 -3.57 14.40 -6.70
C ARG A 19 -4.52 13.28 -7.10
N GLN A 20 -4.51 12.86 -8.37
CA GLN A 20 -5.32 11.73 -8.85
C GLN A 20 -4.98 10.43 -8.12
N TRP A 21 -3.69 10.14 -7.96
CA TRP A 21 -3.25 8.95 -7.24
C TRP A 21 -3.51 9.03 -5.74
N SER A 22 -3.45 10.22 -5.12
CA SER A 22 -3.87 10.40 -3.74
C SER A 22 -5.37 10.15 -3.54
N ILE A 23 -6.21 10.57 -4.49
CA ILE A 23 -7.65 10.21 -4.50
C ILE A 23 -7.80 8.70 -4.70
N GLY A 24 -7.03 8.12 -5.61
CA GLY A 24 -6.94 6.68 -5.82
C GLY A 24 -6.58 5.92 -4.55
N ALA A 25 -5.69 6.45 -3.70
CA ALA A 25 -5.35 5.86 -2.40
C ALA A 25 -6.54 5.85 -1.44
N GLY A 26 -7.31 6.95 -1.40
CA GLY A 26 -8.54 7.00 -0.61
C GLY A 26 -9.59 5.99 -1.09
N ILE A 27 -9.78 5.88 -2.40
CA ILE A 27 -10.68 4.86 -2.99
C ILE A 27 -10.18 3.46 -2.67
N LEU A 28 -8.88 3.21 -2.82
CA LEU A 28 -8.27 1.92 -2.54
C LEU A 28 -8.39 1.54 -1.06
N PHE A 29 -8.26 2.50 -0.14
CA PHE A 29 -8.50 2.30 1.28
C PHE A 29 -9.93 1.79 1.53
N VAL A 30 -10.93 2.50 0.99
CA VAL A 30 -12.35 2.14 1.17
C VAL A 30 -12.68 0.80 0.49
N ALA A 31 -12.17 0.57 -0.73
CA ALA A 31 -12.37 -0.67 -1.46
C ALA A 31 -11.72 -1.86 -0.74
N SER A 32 -10.51 -1.68 -0.21
CA SER A 32 -9.83 -2.66 0.66
C SER A 32 -10.70 -2.93 1.89
N LEU A 33 -11.20 -1.90 2.57
CA LEU A 33 -12.07 -2.09 3.73
C LEU A 33 -13.32 -2.93 3.40
N LEU A 34 -14.00 -2.64 2.29
CA LEU A 34 -15.21 -3.37 1.88
C LEU A 34 -14.93 -4.80 1.46
N TYR A 35 -13.90 -5.02 0.63
CA TYR A 35 -13.52 -6.35 0.16
C TYR A 35 -13.17 -7.26 1.32
N PHE A 36 -12.36 -6.78 2.25
CA PHE A 36 -11.92 -7.54 3.40
C PHE A 36 -13.02 -7.75 4.45
N ALA A 37 -14.00 -6.86 4.54
CA ALA A 37 -15.20 -7.08 5.33
C ALA A 37 -16.02 -8.27 4.80
N VAL A 38 -16.12 -8.42 3.47
CA VAL A 38 -16.79 -9.56 2.83
C VAL A 38 -16.00 -10.84 3.04
N VAL A 39 -14.69 -10.82 2.79
CA VAL A 39 -13.84 -12.01 2.96
C VAL A 39 -13.87 -12.49 4.41
N ARG A 40 -13.90 -11.59 5.40
CA ARG A 40 -14.03 -11.96 6.83
C ARG A 40 -15.29 -12.80 7.13
N ILE A 41 -16.37 -12.63 6.36
CA ILE A 41 -17.62 -13.38 6.53
C ILE A 41 -17.50 -14.79 5.94
N ALA A 42 -16.62 -14.99 4.96
CA ALA A 42 -16.35 -16.29 4.35
C ALA A 42 -15.18 -16.97 5.08
N ASP A 43 -15.41 -18.13 5.69
CA ASP A 43 -14.42 -18.83 6.53
C ASP A 43 -13.28 -19.45 5.68
N PHE A 44 -12.18 -18.71 5.49
CA PHE A 44 -11.00 -19.12 4.71
C PHE A 44 -9.92 -19.76 5.60
N ARG A 45 -9.48 -20.99 5.28
CA ARG A 45 -8.45 -21.74 6.03
C ARG A 45 -7.07 -21.08 5.96
N LEU A 46 -6.27 -21.25 7.02
CA LEU A 46 -4.95 -20.61 7.23
C LEU A 46 -3.91 -20.77 6.09
N LEU A 47 -3.93 -21.89 5.35
CA LEU A 47 -2.99 -22.15 4.25
C LEU A 47 -3.27 -21.28 3.03
N ASP A 48 -4.56 -20.99 2.76
CA ASP A 48 -4.96 -20.00 1.77
C ASP A 48 -4.51 -18.60 2.20
N ALA A 49 -4.59 -18.29 3.50
CA ALA A 49 -4.26 -16.96 4.00
C ALA A 49 -2.81 -16.54 3.67
N VAL A 50 -1.82 -17.41 3.84
CA VAL A 50 -0.41 -17.09 3.57
C VAL A 50 -0.16 -16.79 2.10
N LEU A 51 -0.65 -17.65 1.20
CA LEU A 51 -0.54 -17.43 -0.25
C LEU A 51 -1.24 -16.14 -0.68
N TRP A 52 -2.37 -15.85 -0.04
CA TRP A 52 -3.18 -14.69 -0.33
C TRP A 52 -2.50 -13.39 0.11
N TRP A 53 -1.81 -13.38 1.27
CA TRP A 53 -0.96 -12.26 1.70
C TRP A 53 0.21 -12.01 0.74
N GLN A 54 0.85 -13.08 0.25
CA GLN A 54 1.93 -12.95 -0.75
C GLN A 54 1.39 -12.40 -2.08
N GLY A 55 0.28 -12.93 -2.58
CA GLY A 55 -0.38 -12.45 -3.79
C GLY A 55 -0.79 -10.98 -3.68
N TYR A 56 -1.32 -10.57 -2.53
CA TYR A 56 -1.67 -9.19 -2.24
C TYR A 56 -0.43 -8.28 -2.24
N ALA A 57 0.67 -8.69 -1.62
CA ALA A 57 1.92 -7.93 -1.60
C ALA A 57 2.51 -7.76 -3.01
N VAL A 58 2.47 -8.80 -3.85
CA VAL A 58 2.91 -8.73 -5.25
C VAL A 58 2.04 -7.77 -6.04
N LEU A 59 0.71 -7.89 -5.93
CA LEU A 59 -0.23 -7.01 -6.63
C LEU A 59 -0.02 -5.54 -6.25
N LEU A 60 0.14 -5.26 -4.96
CA LEU A 60 0.46 -3.92 -4.45
C LEU A 60 1.77 -3.38 -4.99
N THR A 61 2.81 -4.22 -5.03
CA THR A 61 4.12 -3.83 -5.55
C THR A 61 4.04 -3.47 -7.04
N VAL A 62 3.32 -4.27 -7.84
CA VAL A 62 3.09 -3.99 -9.27
C VAL A 62 2.29 -2.70 -9.45
N PHE A 63 1.22 -2.54 -8.70
CA PHE A 63 0.38 -1.34 -8.75
C PHE A 63 1.17 -0.07 -8.42
N VAL A 64 1.99 -0.12 -7.37
CA VAL A 64 2.90 0.96 -7.00
C VAL A 64 3.95 1.20 -8.08
N ALA A 65 4.50 0.16 -8.71
CA ALA A 65 5.46 0.31 -9.80
C ALA A 65 4.85 1.03 -11.01
N VAL A 66 3.62 0.68 -11.39
CA VAL A 66 2.87 1.38 -12.46
C VAL A 66 2.62 2.83 -12.07
N GLN A 67 2.22 3.08 -10.82
CA GLN A 67 2.02 4.44 -10.32
C GLN A 67 3.32 5.26 -10.37
N ALA A 68 4.42 4.71 -9.87
CA ALA A 68 5.72 5.37 -9.83
C ALA A 68 6.28 5.62 -11.23
N TYR A 69 6.07 4.69 -12.17
CA TYR A 69 6.35 4.91 -13.58
C TYR A 69 5.58 6.12 -14.13
N SER A 70 4.29 6.24 -13.79
CA SER A 70 3.43 7.32 -14.32
C SER A 70 3.68 8.70 -13.67
N ASN A 71 4.04 8.75 -12.39
CA ASN A 71 4.02 9.97 -11.60
C ASN A 71 5.38 10.31 -10.94
N GLY A 72 6.17 9.30 -10.58
CA GLY A 72 7.54 9.45 -10.05
C GLY A 72 7.64 9.97 -8.62
N GLY A 73 6.56 9.97 -7.84
CA GLY A 73 6.56 10.44 -6.45
C GLY A 73 6.47 9.31 -5.42
N ILE A 74 7.47 9.19 -4.54
CA ILE A 74 7.54 8.15 -3.50
C ILE A 74 6.47 8.33 -2.42
N GLY A 75 6.10 9.58 -2.10
CA GLY A 75 5.09 9.85 -1.07
C GLY A 75 3.72 9.28 -1.44
N VAL A 76 3.37 9.33 -2.72
CA VAL A 76 2.13 8.75 -3.24
C VAL A 76 2.21 7.22 -3.24
N SER A 77 3.36 6.64 -3.59
CA SER A 77 3.60 5.20 -3.48
C SER A 77 3.40 4.69 -2.05
N TRP A 78 3.95 5.41 -1.08
CA TRP A 78 3.78 5.10 0.35
C TRP A 78 2.34 5.25 0.81
N LEU A 79 1.64 6.31 0.36
CA LEU A 79 0.24 6.54 0.71
C LEU A 79 -0.67 5.41 0.21
N LEU A 80 -0.42 4.91 -1.01
CA LEU A 80 -1.20 3.82 -1.61
C LEU A 80 -1.01 2.51 -0.84
N VAL A 81 0.23 2.17 -0.50
CA VAL A 81 0.51 0.96 0.28
C VAL A 81 -0.04 1.08 1.69
N PHE A 82 0.16 2.23 2.33
CA PHE A 82 -0.38 2.49 3.66
C PHE A 82 -1.90 2.31 3.68
N ALA A 83 -2.60 2.95 2.75
CA ALA A 83 -4.05 2.84 2.60
C ALA A 83 -4.49 1.38 2.41
N ALA A 84 -3.87 0.67 1.48
CA ALA A 84 -4.23 -0.69 1.18
C ALA A 84 -4.09 -1.60 2.42
N VAL A 85 -2.93 -1.56 3.06
CA VAL A 85 -2.57 -2.41 4.22
C VAL A 85 -3.34 -2.02 5.48
N ALA A 86 -3.61 -0.73 5.71
CA ALA A 86 -4.39 -0.27 6.86
C ALA A 86 -5.82 -0.81 6.78
N GLY A 87 -6.42 -0.77 5.59
CA GLY A 87 -7.76 -1.35 5.37
C GLY A 87 -7.80 -2.86 5.65
N VAL A 88 -6.72 -3.57 5.32
CA VAL A 88 -6.58 -5.00 5.63
C VAL A 88 -6.51 -5.25 7.14
N ILE A 89 -5.60 -4.57 7.84
CA ILE A 89 -5.35 -4.80 9.27
C ILE A 89 -6.60 -4.45 10.08
N LEU A 90 -7.29 -3.35 9.73
CA LEU A 90 -8.53 -2.93 10.39
C LEU A 90 -9.68 -3.95 10.21
N ASN A 91 -9.73 -4.68 9.10
CA ASN A 91 -10.76 -5.70 8.87
C ASN A 91 -10.43 -7.07 9.45
N TYR A 92 -9.18 -7.53 9.31
CA TYR A 92 -8.74 -8.80 9.88
C TYR A 92 -8.41 -8.74 11.36
N GLY A 93 -8.52 -7.56 11.99
CA GLY A 93 -8.65 -7.42 13.43
C GLY A 93 -7.59 -8.16 14.23
N GLY A 94 -6.32 -8.13 13.84
CA GLY A 94 -5.23 -8.81 14.54
C GLY A 94 -5.42 -10.31 14.77
N ILE A 95 -6.40 -11.00 14.16
CA ILE A 95 -6.73 -12.38 14.54
C ILE A 95 -5.55 -13.32 14.23
N ALA A 96 -4.80 -13.04 13.16
CA ALA A 96 -3.55 -13.74 12.83
C ALA A 96 -2.33 -13.27 13.67
N LEU A 97 -2.36 -12.08 14.26
CA LEU A 97 -1.23 -11.49 15.02
C LEU A 97 -1.35 -11.67 16.54
N THR A 98 -2.57 -11.71 17.08
CA THR A 98 -2.85 -11.76 18.53
C THR A 98 -3.71 -12.94 18.95
N MET A 99 -4.11 -13.86 18.05
CA MET A 99 -4.95 -15.03 18.36
C MET A 99 -6.25 -14.69 19.14
N GLY A 100 -6.73 -13.46 19.00
CA GLY A 100 -7.85 -12.87 19.74
C GLY A 100 -8.14 -11.46 19.22
N LYS A 101 -9.35 -10.93 19.45
CA LYS A 101 -9.76 -9.58 19.03
C LYS A 101 -9.03 -8.52 19.87
N PRO A 102 -8.04 -7.79 19.34
CA PRO A 102 -7.41 -6.70 20.08
C PRO A 102 -8.43 -5.58 20.32
N GLY A 103 -8.29 -4.89 21.45
CA GLY A 103 -9.08 -3.68 21.72
C GLY A 103 -8.90 -2.64 20.61
N LEU A 104 -9.95 -1.84 20.35
CA LEU A 104 -9.96 -0.82 19.30
C LEU A 104 -8.70 0.07 19.23
N PRO A 105 -8.16 0.62 20.34
CA PRO A 105 -6.94 1.44 20.27
C PRO A 105 -5.70 0.63 19.86
N TRP A 106 -5.59 -0.63 20.28
CA TRP A 106 -4.49 -1.50 19.87
C TRP A 106 -4.58 -1.88 18.40
N LEU A 107 -5.80 -2.12 17.89
CA LEU A 107 -6.04 -2.40 16.48
C LEU A 107 -5.62 -1.22 15.60
N ILE A 108 -5.96 0.00 16.01
CA ILE A 108 -5.53 1.22 15.32
C ILE A 108 -4.00 1.35 15.35
N GLY A 109 -3.38 1.07 16.50
CA GLY A 109 -1.92 1.05 16.63
C GLY A 109 -1.26 0.07 15.66
N TYR A 110 -1.74 -1.17 15.58
CA TYR A 110 -1.26 -2.16 14.63
C TYR A 110 -1.48 -1.75 13.18
N ALA A 111 -2.65 -1.18 12.86
CA ALA A 111 -2.94 -0.69 11.53
C ALA A 111 -1.98 0.42 11.11
N ILE A 112 -1.64 1.36 12.01
CA ILE A 112 -0.68 2.42 11.71
C ILE A 112 0.72 1.83 11.53
N VAL A 113 1.24 1.12 12.54
CA VAL A 113 2.62 0.63 12.53
C VAL A 113 2.85 -0.37 11.40
N GLY A 114 1.96 -1.36 11.26
CA GLY A 114 2.07 -2.38 10.22
C GLY A 114 1.97 -1.78 8.81
N SER A 115 1.11 -0.79 8.61
CA SER A 115 0.97 -0.13 7.31
C SER A 115 2.13 0.80 6.98
N VAL A 116 2.73 1.46 7.98
CA VAL A 116 3.96 2.24 7.79
C VAL A 116 5.11 1.33 7.40
N VAL A 117 5.29 0.21 8.10
CA VAL A 117 6.34 -0.77 7.78
C VAL A 117 6.13 -1.35 6.39
N ALA A 118 4.90 -1.75 6.05
CA ALA A 118 4.59 -2.25 4.72
C ALA A 118 4.80 -1.19 3.63
N ALA A 119 4.43 0.07 3.89
CA ALA A 119 4.69 1.18 2.97
C ALA A 119 6.18 1.42 2.75
N ALA A 120 6.99 1.36 3.82
CA ALA A 120 8.43 1.50 3.71
C ALA A 120 9.06 0.37 2.88
N ILE A 121 8.55 -0.86 2.96
CA ILE A 121 9.06 -2.01 2.20
C ILE A 121 8.48 -2.02 0.77
N LEU A 122 7.18 -2.30 0.63
CA LEU A 122 6.53 -2.51 -0.66
C LEU A 122 6.42 -1.21 -1.45
N GLY A 123 6.18 -0.08 -0.77
CA GLY A 123 6.07 1.22 -1.40
C GLY A 123 7.41 1.66 -2.00
N THR A 124 8.51 1.44 -1.27
CA THR A 124 9.86 1.75 -1.77
C THR A 124 10.29 0.77 -2.87
N LEU A 125 10.00 -0.52 -2.73
CA LEU A 125 10.28 -1.53 -3.76
C LEU A 125 9.54 -1.23 -5.06
N GLY A 126 8.22 -1.04 -5.00
CA GLY A 126 7.42 -0.69 -6.17
C GLY A 126 7.88 0.63 -6.80
N PHE A 127 8.19 1.64 -5.97
CA PHE A 127 8.73 2.90 -6.46
C PHE A 127 10.07 2.71 -7.20
N GLY A 128 10.99 1.95 -6.63
CA GLY A 128 12.29 1.63 -7.23
C GLY A 128 12.13 0.94 -8.59
N ILE A 129 11.27 -0.07 -8.68
CA ILE A 129 10.97 -0.78 -9.92
C ILE A 129 10.39 0.19 -10.96
N GLY A 130 9.33 0.92 -10.60
CA GLY A 130 8.64 1.83 -11.52
C GLY A 130 9.54 2.95 -12.04
N THR A 131 10.38 3.51 -11.18
CA THR A 131 11.35 4.55 -11.57
C THR A 131 12.50 4.00 -12.41
N ALA A 132 13.01 2.80 -12.10
CA ALA A 132 14.03 2.15 -12.90
C ALA A 132 13.52 1.85 -14.32
N VAL A 133 12.34 1.24 -14.43
CA VAL A 133 11.70 0.96 -15.73
C VAL A 133 11.52 2.25 -16.53
N ARG A 134 11.01 3.31 -15.89
CA ARG A 134 10.82 4.63 -16.54
C ARG A 134 12.12 5.20 -17.10
N ARG A 135 13.24 5.02 -16.41
CA ARG A 135 14.56 5.50 -16.85
C ARG A 135 15.12 4.69 -18.02
N ILE A 136 14.77 3.41 -18.14
CA ILE A 136 15.24 2.55 -19.22
C ILE A 136 14.45 2.81 -20.51
N THR A 137 13.14 3.09 -20.38
CA THR A 137 12.24 3.27 -21.53
C THR A 137 12.17 4.70 -22.09
N ARG A 138 12.84 5.68 -21.46
CA ARG A 138 12.90 7.08 -21.90
C ARG A 138 14.32 7.43 -22.28
#